data_AF-A0A3P6Q840-F1
#
_entry.id   AF-A0A3P6Q840-F1
#
_cell.length_a   1.000
_cell.length_b   1.000
_cell.length_c   1.000
_cell.angle_alpha   90.00
_cell.angle_beta   90.00
_cell.angle_gamma   90.00
#
_symmetry.space_group_name_H-M   'P 1'
#
loop_
_entity.id
_entity.type
_entity.pdbx_description
1 polymer ?
#
loop_
_entity_poly.entity_id
_entity_poly.type
_entity_poly.pdbx_seq_one_letter_code
_entity_poly.pdbx_strand_id
1 'polypeptide(L)'
;MQILVNRKDGGNLMNENDLDELMAMHRFVVNNVTIDDGTSTGLSYRDICGIYCNDSNNIVLSFIQVNLHLPNGRKVAKDFESQLRTLFSSATIESQNLMYALLSRDREMEEQRKITLVALPFLGLTGLVLTAFMIISLINFPLRKSQHIEAVFAVVSPSMALVTSGGVLWGLGFPFSNILTVVPFLVVTIGVDDAFLILAAWRHSNPAVADLKARMGETMMRSGASVTVTSLTDMTFFSAIVVYCGRRKMRQANEKRCYKEVRRCILSVSTSIKRPYGIQSTTSSSSILNRLWGKASCSSSNKVYCVGVGVTKYSLSNGDTQPRIAESKQQSSMLQLYIHFLHSPFIKCATVAVFVAHIAVSSYLCTKVNTDFDMENLYMKDSPLNAISRQMQRFVLSEAFVVNFALHPMPNFADAFIRDKFDQLIEELETIPRYGMGPDGTVLWTRDFADVSSSSSCFIIPSSTSDKNRSACSQSFNCGLPHFLKPFLNL
;
A
#
# COMPACT_ATOMS: atom_id res chain seq x y z
N MET A 1 14.47 -8.83 -4.55
CA MET A 1 14.66 -8.63 -6.00
C MET A 1 14.33 -9.95 -6.69
N GLN A 2 13.82 -9.93 -7.90
CA GLN A 2 13.55 -11.12 -8.71
C GLN A 2 14.18 -10.89 -10.07
N ILE A 3 14.90 -11.89 -10.58
CA ILE A 3 15.49 -11.85 -11.93
C ILE A 3 14.53 -12.62 -12.83
N LEU A 4 14.03 -11.96 -13.85
CA LEU A 4 13.06 -12.53 -14.78
C LEU A 4 13.72 -12.56 -16.16
N VAL A 5 13.65 -13.73 -16.80
CA VAL A 5 14.23 -13.97 -18.12
C VAL A 5 13.13 -14.42 -19.05
N ASN A 6 13.08 -13.80 -20.23
CA ASN A 6 12.10 -14.11 -21.25
C ASN A 6 12.77 -14.20 -22.62
N ARG A 7 12.18 -14.96 -23.55
CA ARG A 7 12.61 -14.97 -24.94
C ARG A 7 12.02 -13.77 -25.69
N LYS A 8 12.83 -13.12 -26.54
CA LYS A 8 12.47 -11.89 -27.28
C LYS A 8 11.30 -12.09 -28.24
N ASP A 9 11.13 -13.30 -28.77
CA ASP A 9 10.05 -13.72 -29.67
C ASP A 9 8.81 -14.25 -28.91
N GLY A 10 8.85 -14.33 -27.57
CA GLY A 10 7.76 -14.85 -26.74
C GLY A 10 7.57 -16.38 -26.81
N GLY A 11 8.54 -17.11 -27.35
CA GLY A 11 8.50 -18.58 -27.41
C GLY A 11 8.90 -19.27 -26.10
N ASN A 12 8.96 -20.60 -26.13
CA ASN A 12 9.33 -21.42 -24.97
C ASN A 12 10.82 -21.22 -24.60
N LEU A 13 11.10 -21.13 -23.30
CA LEU A 13 12.45 -20.95 -22.73
C LEU A 13 13.18 -22.28 -22.47
N MET A 14 12.47 -23.42 -22.55
CA MET A 14 12.99 -24.76 -22.23
C MET A 14 13.80 -25.40 -23.38
N ASN A 15 14.57 -24.59 -24.12
CA ASN A 15 15.50 -25.10 -25.11
C ASN A 15 16.89 -25.25 -24.51
N GLU A 16 17.65 -26.25 -24.96
CA GLU A 16 19.01 -26.52 -24.47
C GLU A 16 19.94 -25.30 -24.65
N ASN A 17 19.94 -24.67 -25.82
CA ASN A 17 20.74 -23.46 -26.09
C ASN A 17 20.38 -22.28 -25.16
N ASP A 18 19.09 -22.05 -24.94
CA ASP A 18 18.60 -20.95 -24.10
C ASP A 18 18.94 -21.23 -22.61
N LEU A 19 18.87 -22.50 -22.20
CA LEU A 19 19.20 -22.94 -20.85
C LEU A 19 20.71 -22.89 -20.57
N ASP A 20 21.54 -23.24 -21.54
CA ASP A 20 22.99 -23.11 -21.45
C ASP A 20 23.44 -21.66 -21.34
N GLU A 21 22.82 -20.76 -22.13
CA GLU A 21 23.06 -19.32 -22.02
C GLU A 21 22.66 -18.81 -20.62
N LEU A 22 21.49 -19.23 -20.12
CA LEU A 22 21.01 -18.88 -18.79
C LEU A 22 21.95 -19.37 -17.68
N MET A 23 22.45 -20.61 -17.79
CA MET A 23 23.41 -21.18 -16.84
C MET A 23 24.76 -20.48 -16.90
N ALA A 24 25.25 -20.13 -18.10
CA ALA A 24 26.49 -19.37 -18.27
C ALA A 24 26.38 -17.99 -17.61
N MET A 25 25.26 -17.29 -17.83
CA MET A 25 24.96 -16.01 -17.21
C MET A 25 24.89 -16.16 -15.68
N HIS A 26 24.17 -17.16 -15.17
CA HIS A 26 24.08 -17.41 -13.72
C HIS A 26 25.46 -17.61 -13.09
N ARG A 27 26.32 -18.43 -13.72
CA ARG A 27 27.72 -18.64 -13.27
C ARG A 27 28.54 -17.35 -13.29
N PHE A 28 28.34 -16.50 -14.31
CA PHE A 28 29.01 -15.21 -14.40
C PHE A 28 28.61 -14.28 -13.25
N VAL A 29 27.31 -14.19 -12.94
CA VAL A 29 26.81 -13.38 -11.82
C VAL A 29 27.36 -13.88 -10.48
N VAL A 30 27.35 -15.19 -10.25
CA VAL A 30 27.81 -15.79 -8.99
C VAL A 30 29.32 -15.61 -8.78
N ASN A 31 30.12 -15.72 -9.83
CA ASN A 31 31.59 -15.73 -9.70
C ASN A 31 32.25 -14.37 -9.88
N ASN A 32 31.65 -13.46 -10.65
CA ASN A 32 32.32 -12.25 -11.11
C ASN A 32 31.74 -10.95 -10.54
N VAL A 33 30.52 -10.98 -9.98
CA VAL A 33 29.91 -9.80 -9.36
C VAL A 33 30.37 -9.72 -7.91
N THR A 34 31.12 -8.66 -7.60
CA THR A 34 31.62 -8.33 -6.26
C THR A 34 31.11 -6.96 -5.82
N ILE A 35 30.84 -6.80 -4.53
CA ILE A 35 30.37 -5.55 -3.94
C ILE A 35 31.45 -4.97 -3.04
N ASP A 36 31.76 -3.70 -3.22
CA ASP A 36 32.67 -2.97 -2.33
C ASP A 36 31.89 -2.46 -1.12
N ASP A 37 32.28 -2.88 0.09
CA ASP A 37 31.70 -2.46 1.38
C ASP A 37 32.50 -1.30 2.03
N GLY A 38 33.47 -0.72 1.30
CA GLY A 38 34.37 0.30 1.84
C GLY A 38 35.52 -0.26 2.70
N THR A 39 35.59 -1.58 2.86
CA THR A 39 36.78 -2.33 3.27
C THR A 39 37.48 -2.86 2.02
N SER A 40 38.81 -2.85 1.98
CA SER A 40 39.68 -3.17 0.81
C SER A 40 39.53 -4.57 0.19
N THR A 41 38.58 -5.38 0.67
CA THR A 41 38.20 -6.67 0.09
C THR A 41 36.73 -6.61 -0.31
N GLY A 42 36.45 -6.61 -1.62
CA GLY A 42 35.09 -6.70 -2.13
C GLY A 42 34.44 -8.03 -1.74
N LEU A 43 33.19 -8.00 -1.31
CA LEU A 43 32.38 -9.18 -0.96
C LEU A 43 31.88 -9.83 -2.25
N SER A 44 32.15 -11.12 -2.45
CA SER A 44 31.61 -11.87 -3.58
C SER A 44 30.20 -12.38 -3.30
N TYR A 45 29.44 -12.71 -4.35
CA TYR A 45 28.10 -13.31 -4.18
C TYR A 45 28.14 -14.57 -3.29
N ARG A 46 29.20 -15.38 -3.35
CA ARG A 46 29.38 -16.56 -2.49
C ARG A 46 29.49 -16.22 -1.01
N ASP A 47 30.16 -15.13 -0.67
CA ASP A 47 30.30 -14.68 0.71
C ASP A 47 28.97 -14.17 1.28
N ILE A 48 28.11 -13.63 0.41
CA ILE A 48 26.79 -13.10 0.74
C ILE A 48 25.75 -14.22 0.90
N CYS A 49 25.88 -15.25 0.08
CA CYS A 49 24.92 -16.32 -0.08
C CYS A 49 25.05 -17.45 0.97
N GLY A 50 26.23 -17.62 1.56
CA GLY A 50 26.44 -18.51 2.71
C GLY A 50 26.18 -19.99 2.40
N ILE A 51 25.43 -20.67 3.27
CA ILE A 51 25.17 -22.13 3.19
C ILE A 51 24.18 -22.47 2.07
N TYR A 52 23.37 -21.50 1.64
CA TYR A 52 22.31 -21.69 0.66
C TYR A 52 22.80 -21.48 -0.80
N CYS A 53 24.11 -21.47 -1.05
CA CYS A 53 24.63 -21.31 -2.40
C CYS A 53 24.48 -22.51 -3.30
N ASN A 54 24.26 -23.68 -2.71
CA ASN A 54 23.93 -24.88 -3.45
C ASN A 54 22.43 -25.12 -3.56
N ASP A 55 21.60 -24.48 -2.72
CA ASP A 55 20.15 -24.69 -2.66
C ASP A 55 19.38 -23.38 -2.88
N SER A 56 18.75 -23.26 -4.06
CA SER A 56 17.77 -22.26 -4.49
C SER A 56 18.01 -20.78 -4.09
N ASN A 57 18.25 -19.95 -5.11
CA ASN A 57 18.58 -18.51 -5.05
C ASN A 57 17.57 -17.58 -4.32
N ASN A 58 16.41 -18.06 -3.86
CA ASN A 58 15.36 -17.21 -3.26
C ASN A 58 15.66 -16.79 -1.81
N ILE A 59 16.48 -17.53 -1.07
CA ILE A 59 16.77 -17.28 0.36
C ILE A 59 17.91 -16.25 0.53
N VAL A 60 18.86 -16.22 -0.41
CA VAL A 60 20.02 -15.31 -0.44
C VAL A 60 19.62 -13.84 -0.48
N LEU A 61 18.60 -13.51 -1.27
CA LEU A 61 18.10 -12.14 -1.43
C LEU A 61 17.37 -11.61 -0.18
N SER A 62 16.71 -12.50 0.55
CA SER A 62 16.14 -12.22 1.88
C SER A 62 17.26 -11.92 2.89
N PHE A 63 18.40 -12.59 2.76
CA PHE A 63 19.58 -12.45 3.61
C PHE A 63 20.29 -11.10 3.40
N ILE A 64 20.40 -10.64 2.15
CA ILE A 64 20.92 -9.29 1.80
C ILE A 64 20.02 -8.18 2.39
N GLN A 65 18.70 -8.40 2.39
CA GLN A 65 17.73 -7.37 2.73
C GLN A 65 17.48 -7.25 4.25
N VAL A 66 17.71 -8.32 5.02
CA VAL A 66 17.23 -8.38 6.41
C VAL A 66 18.25 -7.93 7.45
N ASN A 67 19.46 -8.46 7.58
CA ASN A 67 20.41 -8.02 8.61
C ASN A 67 21.65 -8.92 8.59
N LEU A 68 22.65 -8.59 7.79
CA LEU A 68 24.00 -8.69 8.34
C LEU A 68 24.27 -7.33 8.98
N HIS A 69 24.92 -7.36 10.14
CA HIS A 69 25.37 -6.19 10.88
C HIS A 69 26.47 -5.44 10.09
N LEU A 70 26.24 -5.15 8.81
CA LEU A 70 27.12 -4.40 7.93
C LEU A 70 26.78 -2.91 8.09
N PRO A 71 27.73 -2.07 8.51
CA PRO A 71 27.53 -0.63 8.46
C PRO A 71 27.21 -0.25 7.00
N ASN A 72 26.12 0.50 6.75
CA ASN A 72 25.67 0.92 5.40
C ASN A 72 25.02 -0.12 4.47
N GLY A 73 24.50 -1.26 4.95
CA GLY A 73 23.90 -2.30 4.08
C GLY A 73 22.83 -1.84 3.06
N ARG A 74 22.11 -0.73 3.31
CA ARG A 74 21.16 -0.17 2.34
C ARG A 74 21.83 0.46 1.11
N LYS A 75 23.04 1.01 1.24
CA LYS A 75 23.81 1.56 0.10
C LYS A 75 24.38 0.41 -0.74
N VAL A 76 25.00 -0.55 -0.08
CA VAL A 76 25.53 -1.79 -0.66
C VAL A 76 24.46 -2.51 -1.50
N ALA A 77 23.25 -2.68 -0.96
CA ALA A 77 22.14 -3.29 -1.68
C ALA A 77 21.73 -2.51 -2.95
N LYS A 78 21.76 -1.18 -2.90
CA LYS A 78 21.44 -0.32 -4.06
C LYS A 78 22.53 -0.37 -5.12
N ASP A 79 23.79 -0.36 -4.70
CA ASP A 79 24.93 -0.42 -5.62
C ASP A 79 24.96 -1.77 -6.33
N PHE A 80 24.70 -2.86 -5.60
CA PHE A 80 24.53 -4.20 -6.18
C PHE A 80 23.35 -4.28 -7.17
N GLU A 81 22.18 -3.74 -6.81
CA GLU A 81 21.04 -3.68 -7.71
C GLU A 81 21.38 -2.90 -9.00
N SER A 82 22.14 -1.80 -8.86
CA SER A 82 22.59 -0.98 -9.99
C SER A 82 23.57 -1.73 -10.90
N GLN A 83 24.54 -2.44 -10.34
CA GLN A 83 25.50 -3.24 -11.11
C GLN A 83 24.82 -4.42 -11.83
N LEU A 84 23.92 -5.13 -11.15
CA LEU A 84 23.13 -6.18 -11.79
C LEU A 84 22.30 -5.63 -12.95
N ARG A 85 21.72 -4.45 -12.77
CA ARG A 85 20.92 -3.80 -13.82
C ARG A 85 21.74 -3.47 -15.06
N THR A 86 22.95 -2.94 -14.91
CA THR A 86 23.81 -2.64 -16.07
C THR A 86 24.24 -3.92 -16.78
N LEU A 87 24.60 -4.95 -16.01
CA LEU A 87 24.97 -6.27 -16.52
C LEU A 87 23.83 -6.95 -17.29
N PHE A 88 22.61 -6.97 -16.73
CA PHE A 88 21.45 -7.54 -17.43
C PHE A 88 21.05 -6.72 -18.66
N SER A 89 21.23 -5.40 -18.63
CA SER A 89 20.99 -4.56 -19.79
C SER A 89 21.98 -4.84 -20.91
N SER A 90 23.26 -5.03 -20.61
CA SER A 90 24.26 -5.39 -21.63
C SER A 90 24.03 -6.81 -22.15
N ALA A 91 23.75 -7.77 -21.27
CA ALA A 91 23.45 -9.15 -21.65
C ALA A 91 22.20 -9.25 -22.54
N THR A 92 21.18 -8.41 -22.30
CA THR A 92 19.98 -8.34 -23.15
C THR A 92 20.28 -7.83 -24.56
N ILE A 93 21.27 -6.94 -24.71
CA ILE A 93 21.67 -6.41 -26.02
C ILE A 93 22.52 -7.44 -26.77
N GLU A 94 23.43 -8.12 -26.07
CA GLU A 94 24.35 -9.11 -26.64
C GLU A 94 23.66 -10.43 -27.01
N SER A 95 22.71 -10.88 -26.20
CA SER A 95 21.96 -12.12 -26.46
C SER A 95 21.05 -11.98 -27.66
N GLN A 96 20.99 -13.02 -28.50
CA GLN A 96 20.14 -13.01 -29.69
C GLN A 96 18.67 -13.26 -29.34
N ASN A 97 18.41 -14.17 -28.39
CA ASN A 97 17.06 -14.66 -28.10
C ASN A 97 16.56 -14.25 -26.71
N LEU A 98 17.41 -13.89 -25.75
CA LEU A 98 17.00 -13.70 -24.35
C LEU A 98 16.88 -12.22 -23.97
N MET A 99 15.95 -11.95 -23.06
CA MET A 99 15.72 -10.64 -22.46
C MET A 99 15.74 -10.82 -20.95
N TYR A 100 16.69 -10.14 -20.31
CA TYR A 100 16.87 -10.16 -18.87
C TYR A 100 16.28 -8.89 -18.27
N ALA A 101 15.48 -9.01 -17.21
CA ALA A 101 15.21 -7.85 -16.37
C ALA A 101 15.22 -8.18 -14.89
N LEU A 102 15.48 -7.12 -14.13
CA LEU A 102 15.51 -7.12 -12.69
C LEU A 102 14.25 -6.43 -12.17
N LEU A 103 13.44 -7.18 -11.42
CA LEU A 103 12.30 -6.66 -10.69
C LEU A 103 12.70 -6.42 -9.23
N SER A 104 12.53 -5.18 -8.78
CA SER A 104 12.80 -4.76 -7.40
C SER A 104 11.80 -3.69 -7.03
N ARG A 105 11.49 -3.57 -5.74
CA ARG A 105 10.60 -2.53 -5.23
C ARG A 105 11.11 -1.13 -5.62
N ASP A 106 12.41 -0.90 -5.55
CA ASP A 106 13.00 0.39 -5.93
C ASP A 106 12.86 0.64 -7.44
N ARG A 107 13.05 -0.41 -8.25
CA ARG A 107 12.83 -0.37 -9.71
C ARG A 107 11.37 -0.05 -10.08
N GLU A 108 10.40 -0.67 -9.41
CA GLU A 108 8.97 -0.43 -9.62
C GLU A 108 8.60 1.03 -9.28
N MET A 109 9.07 1.52 -8.14
CA MET A 109 8.84 2.90 -7.72
C MET A 109 9.46 3.90 -8.70
N GLU A 110 10.61 3.59 -9.30
CA GLU A 110 11.24 4.45 -10.32
C GLU A 110 10.45 4.45 -11.63
N GLU A 111 9.92 3.31 -12.10
CA GLU A 111 9.04 3.29 -13.28
C GLU A 111 7.74 4.06 -13.06
N GLN A 112 7.13 3.94 -11.87
CA GLN A 112 5.96 4.74 -11.52
C GLN A 112 6.28 6.24 -11.46
N ARG A 113 7.48 6.62 -10.99
CA ARG A 113 7.92 8.01 -10.96
C ARG A 113 8.05 8.60 -12.38
N LYS A 114 8.42 7.81 -13.38
CA LYS A 114 8.45 8.28 -14.78
C LYS A 114 7.09 8.73 -15.28
N ILE A 115 6.01 8.01 -14.93
CA ILE A 115 4.64 8.43 -15.26
C ILE A 115 4.35 9.82 -14.69
N THR A 116 4.78 10.06 -13.45
CA THR A 116 4.62 11.36 -12.78
C THR A 116 5.37 12.47 -13.52
N LEU A 117 6.62 12.22 -13.92
CA LEU A 117 7.44 13.20 -14.63
C LEU A 117 6.84 13.55 -15.99
N VAL A 118 6.29 12.57 -16.70
CA VAL A 118 5.57 12.80 -17.96
C VAL A 118 4.24 13.54 -17.74
N ALA A 119 3.56 13.31 -16.61
CA ALA A 119 2.30 13.97 -16.27
C ALA A 119 2.48 15.45 -15.81
N LEU A 120 3.63 15.80 -15.24
CA LEU A 120 3.90 17.12 -14.67
C LEU A 120 3.66 18.31 -15.62
N PRO A 121 4.10 18.31 -16.90
CA PRO A 121 3.78 19.41 -17.82
C PRO A 121 2.28 19.56 -18.08
N PHE A 122 1.50 18.47 -18.04
CA PHE A 122 0.06 18.52 -18.20
C PHE A 122 -0.65 19.21 -17.03
N LEU A 123 -0.06 19.21 -15.83
CA LEU A 123 -0.56 20.01 -14.70
C LEU A 123 -0.49 21.50 -15.02
N GLY A 124 0.64 21.96 -15.57
CA GLY A 124 0.81 23.33 -16.01
C GLY A 124 -0.17 23.72 -17.12
N LEU A 125 -0.35 22.85 -18.11
CA LEU A 125 -1.34 23.04 -19.17
C LEU A 125 -2.77 23.12 -18.61
N THR A 126 -3.12 22.25 -17.69
CA THR A 126 -4.46 22.24 -17.05
C THR A 126 -4.69 23.55 -16.29
N GLY A 127 -3.71 24.01 -15.50
CA GLY A 127 -3.79 25.29 -14.82
C GLY A 127 -3.95 26.47 -15.79
N LEU A 128 -3.23 26.46 -16.91
CA LEU A 128 -3.34 27.48 -17.95
C LEU A 128 -4.74 27.49 -18.59
N VAL A 129 -5.25 26.32 -19.00
CA VAL A 129 -6.57 26.19 -19.62
C VAL A 129 -7.68 26.65 -18.65
N LEU A 130 -7.62 26.24 -17.38
CA LEU A 130 -8.58 26.68 -16.37
C LEU A 130 -8.50 28.18 -16.12
N THR A 131 -7.28 28.74 -16.05
CA THR A 131 -7.10 30.19 -15.87
C THR A 131 -7.65 30.98 -17.06
N ALA A 132 -7.38 30.53 -18.28
CA ALA A 132 -7.91 31.15 -19.50
C ALA A 132 -9.44 31.07 -19.54
N PHE A 133 -10.02 29.91 -19.22
CA PHE A 133 -11.46 29.72 -19.12
C PHE A 133 -12.09 30.67 -18.09
N MET A 134 -11.48 30.81 -16.92
CA MET A 134 -11.93 31.71 -15.87
C MET A 134 -11.87 33.18 -16.32
N ILE A 135 -10.76 33.62 -16.92
CA ILE A 135 -10.62 35.00 -17.44
C ILE A 135 -11.67 35.28 -18.51
N ILE A 136 -11.87 34.38 -19.47
CA ILE A 136 -12.84 34.55 -20.55
C ILE A 136 -14.27 34.61 -20.00
N SER A 137 -14.62 33.75 -19.04
CA SER A 137 -15.97 33.70 -18.47
C SER A 137 -16.29 34.92 -17.59
N LEU A 138 -15.28 35.49 -16.92
CA LEU A 138 -15.41 36.61 -15.99
C LEU A 138 -15.13 37.97 -16.64
N ILE A 139 -14.72 38.01 -17.91
CA ILE A 139 -14.53 39.27 -18.62
C ILE A 139 -15.88 39.96 -18.82
N ASN A 140 -15.92 41.24 -18.52
CA ASN A 140 -17.08 42.07 -18.80
C ASN A 140 -16.62 43.39 -19.40
N PHE A 141 -17.31 43.86 -20.43
CA PHE A 141 -17.04 45.16 -21.05
C PHE A 141 -18.00 46.20 -20.44
N PRO A 142 -17.51 47.35 -19.92
CA PRO A 142 -16.14 47.88 -19.95
C PRO A 142 -15.17 47.24 -18.95
N LEU A 143 -13.89 47.09 -19.36
CA LEU A 143 -12.82 46.36 -18.63
C LEU A 143 -12.58 46.80 -17.19
N ARG A 144 -12.97 48.03 -16.82
CA ARG A 144 -12.86 48.54 -15.44
C ARG A 144 -13.75 47.81 -14.44
N LYS A 145 -14.80 47.11 -14.91
CA LYS A 145 -15.69 46.25 -14.11
C LYS A 145 -15.37 44.76 -14.25
N SER A 146 -14.31 44.41 -14.99
CA SER A 146 -13.94 43.03 -15.29
C SER A 146 -13.22 42.39 -14.10
N GLN A 147 -13.54 41.13 -13.78
CA GLN A 147 -13.00 40.37 -12.64
C GLN A 147 -11.82 39.47 -13.01
N HIS A 148 -11.03 39.87 -14.02
CA HIS A 148 -9.92 39.08 -14.55
C HIS A 148 -8.79 38.87 -13.53
N ILE A 149 -8.54 39.83 -12.63
CA ILE A 149 -7.55 39.66 -11.55
C ILE A 149 -8.04 38.61 -10.54
N GLU A 150 -9.32 38.66 -10.16
CA GLU A 150 -9.92 37.67 -9.25
C GLU A 150 -9.91 36.26 -9.84
N ALA A 151 -10.09 36.14 -11.17
CA ALA A 151 -9.96 34.87 -11.88
C ALA A 151 -8.57 34.21 -11.74
N VAL A 152 -7.49 35.00 -11.72
CA VAL A 152 -6.13 34.48 -11.53
C VAL A 152 -5.94 34.02 -10.08
N PHE A 153 -6.38 34.81 -9.10
CA PHE A 153 -6.30 34.43 -7.69
C PHE A 153 -7.17 33.21 -7.35
N ALA A 154 -8.27 32.99 -8.07
CA ALA A 154 -9.11 31.80 -7.95
C ALA A 154 -8.35 30.50 -8.25
N VAL A 155 -7.37 30.51 -9.17
CA VAL A 155 -6.57 29.32 -9.52
C VAL A 155 -5.32 29.21 -8.64
N VAL A 156 -4.73 30.35 -8.27
CA VAL A 156 -3.51 30.38 -7.42
C VAL A 156 -3.82 29.94 -5.99
N SER A 157 -5.00 30.28 -5.44
CA SER A 157 -5.31 30.00 -4.03
C SER A 157 -5.39 28.51 -3.66
N PRO A 158 -6.06 27.61 -4.41
CA PRO A 158 -6.02 26.17 -4.13
C PRO A 158 -4.60 25.59 -4.31
N SER A 159 -3.84 26.12 -5.27
CA SER A 159 -2.45 25.72 -5.52
C SER A 159 -1.53 26.04 -4.33
N MET A 160 -1.69 27.21 -3.71
CA MET A 160 -0.96 27.55 -2.49
C MET A 160 -1.35 26.65 -1.31
N ALA A 161 -2.64 26.36 -1.14
CA ALA A 161 -3.12 25.45 -0.09
C ALA A 161 -2.53 24.04 -0.22
N LEU A 162 -2.39 23.53 -1.45
CA LEU A 162 -1.68 22.28 -1.74
C LEU A 162 -0.21 22.32 -1.29
N VAL A 163 0.51 23.38 -1.64
CA VAL A 163 1.93 23.54 -1.25
C VAL A 163 2.05 23.62 0.28
N THR A 164 1.19 24.37 0.96
CA THR A 164 1.20 24.49 2.42
C THR A 164 0.88 23.16 3.10
N SER A 165 -0.18 22.47 2.67
CA SER A 165 -0.58 21.17 3.27
C SER A 165 0.48 20.08 3.04
N GLY A 166 1.03 20.00 1.82
CA GLY A 166 2.13 19.10 1.50
C GLY A 166 3.39 19.42 2.31
N GLY A 167 3.72 20.70 2.46
CA GLY A 167 4.86 21.16 3.26
C GLY A 167 4.73 20.82 4.75
N VAL A 168 3.53 20.98 5.32
CA VAL A 168 3.25 20.59 6.72
C VAL A 168 3.40 19.09 6.91
N LEU A 169 2.84 18.27 6.00
CA LEU A 169 2.97 16.81 6.08
C LEU A 169 4.42 16.35 5.94
N TRP A 170 5.18 16.99 5.06
CA TRP A 170 6.60 16.71 4.91
C TRP A 170 7.39 17.11 6.16
N GLY A 171 7.10 18.27 6.76
CA GLY A 171 7.68 18.71 8.03
C GLY A 171 7.37 17.80 9.21
N LEU A 172 6.23 17.10 9.19
CA LEU A 172 5.87 16.06 10.15
C LEU A 172 6.52 14.69 9.86
N GLY A 173 7.31 14.58 8.79
CA GLY A 173 8.05 13.36 8.45
C GLY A 173 7.22 12.28 7.73
N PHE A 174 6.05 12.63 7.15
CA PHE A 174 5.28 11.67 6.36
C PHE A 174 5.95 11.43 4.98
N PRO A 175 6.16 10.16 4.56
CA PRO A 175 6.79 9.87 3.28
C PRO A 175 5.84 10.18 2.12
N PHE A 176 6.38 10.77 1.05
CA PHE A 176 5.63 10.99 -0.19
C PHE A 176 5.37 9.65 -0.89
N SER A 177 4.18 9.51 -1.47
CA SER A 177 3.79 8.34 -2.26
C SER A 177 3.50 8.74 -3.70
N ASN A 178 3.98 7.96 -4.67
CA ASN A 178 3.82 8.23 -6.10
C ASN A 178 2.34 8.36 -6.53
N ILE A 179 1.40 7.71 -5.82
CA ILE A 179 -0.03 7.83 -6.10
C ILE A 179 -0.59 9.23 -5.83
N LEU A 180 0.06 10.01 -4.95
CA LEU A 180 -0.39 11.36 -4.58
C LEU A 180 -0.17 12.39 -5.68
N THR A 181 0.44 12.00 -6.80
CA THR A 181 0.76 12.88 -7.92
C THR A 181 -0.47 13.33 -8.71
N VAL A 182 -1.60 12.63 -8.56
CA VAL A 182 -2.91 13.01 -9.12
C VAL A 182 -3.62 14.06 -8.25
N VAL A 183 -3.29 14.16 -6.95
CA VAL A 183 -3.98 15.05 -6.00
C VAL A 183 -3.98 16.52 -6.42
N PRO A 184 -2.89 17.11 -6.95
CA PRO A 184 -2.90 18.49 -7.40
C PRO A 184 -3.95 18.79 -8.49
N PHE A 185 -4.17 17.85 -9.41
CA PHE A 185 -5.20 18.01 -10.46
C PHE A 185 -6.60 18.06 -9.86
N LEU A 186 -6.89 17.16 -8.91
CA LEU A 186 -8.19 17.09 -8.25
C LEU A 186 -8.46 18.33 -7.40
N VAL A 187 -7.48 18.79 -6.63
CA VAL A 187 -7.70 19.94 -5.73
C VAL A 187 -7.81 21.26 -6.50
N VAL A 188 -7.04 21.45 -7.58
CA VAL A 188 -7.19 22.65 -8.43
C VAL A 188 -8.56 22.66 -9.11
N THR A 189 -9.04 21.51 -9.60
CA THR A 189 -10.35 21.44 -10.29
C THR A 189 -11.52 21.68 -9.34
N ILE A 190 -11.51 21.08 -8.15
CA ILE A 190 -12.53 21.31 -7.11
C ILE A 190 -12.48 22.76 -6.62
N GLY A 191 -11.29 23.29 -6.31
CA GLY A 191 -11.15 24.64 -5.74
C GLY A 191 -11.54 25.76 -6.71
N VAL A 192 -11.36 25.56 -8.02
CA VAL A 192 -11.77 26.54 -9.04
C VAL A 192 -13.29 26.60 -9.19
N ASP A 193 -14.01 25.50 -9.01
CA ASP A 193 -15.48 25.46 -9.09
C ASP A 193 -16.13 26.33 -7.99
N ASP A 194 -15.69 26.18 -6.74
CA ASP A 194 -16.16 26.99 -5.61
C ASP A 194 -15.84 28.48 -5.82
N ALA A 195 -14.64 28.79 -6.33
CA ALA A 195 -14.26 30.17 -6.63
C ALA A 195 -15.13 30.77 -7.76
N PHE A 196 -15.44 29.99 -8.80
CA PHE A 196 -16.32 30.43 -9.88
C PHE A 196 -17.74 30.71 -9.37
N LEU A 197 -18.28 29.87 -8.50
CA LEU A 197 -19.60 30.07 -7.91
C LEU A 197 -19.69 31.38 -7.12
N ILE A 198 -18.66 31.69 -6.31
CA ILE A 198 -18.59 32.94 -5.54
C ILE A 198 -18.51 34.15 -6.47
N LEU A 199 -17.68 34.09 -7.50
CA LEU A 199 -17.49 35.19 -8.46
C LEU A 199 -18.75 35.42 -9.31
N ALA A 200 -19.46 34.36 -9.69
CA ALA A 200 -20.76 34.45 -10.35
C ALA A 200 -21.81 35.12 -9.45
N ALA A 201 -21.88 34.74 -8.17
CA ALA A 201 -22.77 35.38 -7.20
C ALA A 201 -22.41 36.86 -7.00
N TRP A 202 -21.13 37.22 -7.01
CA TRP A 202 -20.66 38.61 -6.99
C TRP A 202 -21.15 39.42 -8.19
N ARG A 203 -21.19 38.82 -9.38
CA ARG A 203 -21.71 39.47 -10.59
C ARG A 203 -23.23 39.71 -10.52
N HIS A 204 -23.97 38.81 -9.86
CA HIS A 204 -25.42 38.93 -9.66
C HIS A 204 -25.83 39.78 -8.45
N SER A 205 -24.88 40.25 -7.63
CA SER A 205 -25.17 41.17 -6.52
C SER A 205 -25.47 42.58 -7.03
N ASN A 206 -26.32 43.30 -6.30
CA ASN A 206 -26.77 44.62 -6.72
C ASN A 206 -25.64 45.66 -6.58
N PRO A 207 -25.18 46.29 -7.68
CA PRO A 207 -24.12 47.30 -7.63
C PRO A 207 -24.58 48.63 -7.00
N ALA A 208 -25.88 48.79 -6.72
CA ALA A 208 -26.47 49.97 -6.09
C ALA A 208 -26.33 49.99 -4.56
N VAL A 209 -25.89 48.89 -3.95
CA VAL A 209 -25.54 48.87 -2.52
C VAL A 209 -24.24 49.64 -2.35
N ALA A 210 -24.32 50.83 -1.73
CA ALA A 210 -23.19 51.78 -1.64
C ALA A 210 -22.03 51.29 -0.76
N ASP A 211 -22.28 50.36 0.17
CA ASP A 211 -21.26 49.82 1.05
C ASP A 211 -20.68 48.50 0.53
N LEU A 212 -19.35 48.44 0.40
CA LEU A 212 -18.60 47.25 -0.01
C LEU A 212 -18.89 46.07 0.93
N LYS A 213 -19.00 46.33 2.23
CA LYS A 213 -19.24 45.29 3.25
C LYS A 213 -20.61 44.65 3.08
N ALA A 214 -21.64 45.46 2.83
CA ALA A 214 -22.99 44.98 2.60
C ALA A 214 -23.07 44.12 1.32
N ARG A 215 -22.37 44.53 0.25
CA ARG A 215 -22.29 43.75 -1.00
C ARG A 215 -21.57 42.41 -0.81
N MET A 216 -20.43 42.39 -0.10
CA MET A 216 -19.73 41.13 0.25
C MET A 216 -20.61 40.20 1.09
N GLY A 217 -21.37 40.77 2.03
CA GLY A 217 -22.35 40.03 2.84
C GLY A 217 -23.45 39.39 2.00
N GLU A 218 -24.04 40.12 1.05
CA GLU A 218 -25.07 39.59 0.15
C GLU A 218 -24.51 38.47 -0.75
N THR A 219 -23.28 38.62 -1.25
CA THR A 219 -22.66 37.59 -2.10
C THR A 219 -22.37 36.32 -1.33
N MET A 220 -21.85 36.45 -0.11
CA MET A 220 -21.59 35.30 0.77
C MET A 220 -22.91 34.66 1.23
N MET A 221 -23.99 35.43 1.41
CA MET A 221 -25.32 34.89 1.72
C MET A 221 -25.88 34.05 0.57
N ARG A 222 -25.63 34.42 -0.69
CA ARG A 222 -26.15 33.71 -1.87
C ARG A 222 -25.34 32.46 -2.24
N SER A 223 -24.01 32.51 -2.20
CA SER A 223 -23.16 31.36 -2.60
C SER A 223 -22.47 30.65 -1.45
N GLY A 224 -22.28 31.30 -0.30
CA GLY A 224 -21.50 30.76 0.81
C GLY A 224 -22.09 29.49 1.42
N ALA A 225 -23.43 29.37 1.50
CA ALA A 225 -24.07 28.15 1.97
C ALA A 225 -23.84 26.96 1.02
N SER A 226 -23.72 27.19 -0.29
CA SER A 226 -23.42 26.13 -1.25
C SER A 226 -21.96 25.69 -1.14
N VAL A 227 -21.03 26.65 -1.07
CA VAL A 227 -19.58 26.38 -0.92
C VAL A 227 -19.26 25.66 0.39
N THR A 228 -19.94 25.99 1.49
CA THR A 228 -19.72 25.28 2.75
C THR A 228 -20.23 23.84 2.69
N VAL A 229 -21.34 23.59 1.99
CA VAL A 229 -21.85 22.23 1.78
C VAL A 229 -20.89 21.42 0.93
N THR A 230 -20.42 21.94 -0.22
CA THR A 230 -19.46 21.26 -1.10
C THR A 230 -18.15 20.95 -0.37
N SER A 231 -17.58 21.95 0.31
CA SER A 231 -16.36 21.78 1.13
C SER A 231 -16.55 20.74 2.25
N LEU A 232 -17.70 20.73 2.93
CA LEU A 232 -17.98 19.77 4.01
C LEU A 232 -18.16 18.35 3.45
N THR A 233 -18.85 18.19 2.32
CA THR A 233 -19.00 16.89 1.68
C THR A 233 -17.66 16.33 1.21
N ASP A 234 -16.79 17.17 0.63
CA ASP A 234 -15.46 16.73 0.18
C ASP A 234 -14.58 16.35 1.37
N MET A 235 -14.53 17.19 2.39
CA MET A 235 -13.76 16.90 3.62
C MET A 235 -14.23 15.59 4.25
N THR A 236 -15.55 15.39 4.39
CA THR A 236 -16.10 14.17 5.01
C THR A 236 -15.89 12.94 4.14
N PHE A 237 -16.04 13.05 2.82
CA PHE A 237 -15.79 11.95 1.88
C PHE A 237 -14.33 11.50 1.89
N PHE A 238 -13.39 12.43 1.70
CA PHE A 238 -11.96 12.10 1.73
C PHE A 238 -11.52 11.60 3.12
N SER A 239 -12.00 12.22 4.19
CA SER A 239 -11.71 11.76 5.55
C SER A 239 -12.32 10.37 5.82
N ALA A 240 -13.55 10.10 5.39
CA ALA A 240 -14.19 8.80 5.55
C ALA A 240 -13.44 7.72 4.80
N ILE A 241 -13.00 7.99 3.56
CA ILE A 241 -12.19 7.04 2.78
C ILE A 241 -10.86 6.75 3.49
N VAL A 242 -10.14 7.79 3.92
CA VAL A 242 -8.86 7.63 4.62
C VAL A 242 -9.04 6.88 5.94
N VAL A 243 -10.06 7.21 6.73
CA VAL A 243 -10.38 6.53 7.99
C VAL A 243 -10.84 5.10 7.72
N TYR A 244 -11.64 4.85 6.69
CA TYR A 244 -12.12 3.51 6.35
C TYR A 244 -10.98 2.60 5.87
N CYS A 245 -10.19 3.06 4.90
CA CYS A 245 -9.01 2.35 4.41
C CYS A 245 -7.97 2.17 5.52
N GLY A 246 -7.73 3.22 6.31
CA GLY A 246 -6.84 3.19 7.48
C GLY A 246 -7.31 2.23 8.57
N ARG A 247 -8.61 2.24 8.91
CA ARG A 247 -9.21 1.29 9.85
C ARG A 247 -9.19 -0.12 9.31
N ARG A 248 -9.37 -0.36 8.01
CA ARG A 248 -9.26 -1.71 7.43
C ARG A 248 -7.83 -2.25 7.61
N LYS A 249 -6.82 -1.42 7.34
CA LYS A 249 -5.40 -1.74 7.55
C LYS A 249 -5.08 -1.95 9.04
N MET A 250 -5.61 -1.10 9.92
CA MET A 250 -5.44 -1.21 11.38
C MET A 250 -6.25 -2.36 11.98
N ARG A 251 -7.40 -2.73 11.42
CA ARG A 251 -8.21 -3.89 11.85
C ARG A 251 -7.47 -5.17 11.52
N GLN A 252 -6.88 -5.27 10.33
CA GLN A 252 -5.94 -6.34 10.00
C GLN A 252 -4.74 -6.37 10.96
N ALA A 253 -4.22 -5.21 11.40
CA ALA A 253 -3.12 -5.15 12.37
C ALA A 253 -3.57 -5.49 13.82
N ASN A 254 -4.76 -5.07 14.22
CA ASN A 254 -5.33 -5.32 15.55
C ASN A 254 -5.84 -6.75 15.69
N GLU A 255 -6.35 -7.38 14.63
CA GLU A 255 -6.65 -8.80 14.60
C GLU A 255 -5.39 -9.64 14.84
N LYS A 256 -4.27 -9.25 14.20
CA LYS A 256 -2.94 -9.81 14.50
C LYS A 256 -2.48 -9.55 15.95
N ARG A 257 -2.79 -8.39 16.52
CA ARG A 257 -2.46 -8.06 17.92
C ARG A 257 -3.35 -8.79 18.93
N CYS A 258 -4.64 -8.94 18.65
CA CYS A 258 -5.61 -9.61 19.50
C CYS A 258 -5.31 -11.12 19.57
N TYR A 259 -4.95 -11.73 18.44
CA TYR A 259 -4.41 -13.10 18.42
C TYR A 259 -3.15 -13.22 19.29
N LYS A 260 -2.25 -12.23 19.23
CA LYS A 260 -1.03 -12.18 20.05
C LYS A 260 -1.29 -12.01 21.55
N GLU A 261 -2.30 -11.23 21.94
CA GLU A 261 -2.68 -11.01 23.35
C GLU A 261 -3.51 -12.17 23.92
N VAL A 262 -4.45 -12.75 23.16
CA VAL A 262 -5.19 -13.96 23.54
C VAL A 262 -4.22 -15.12 23.75
N ARG A 263 -3.21 -15.29 22.88
CA ARG A 263 -2.16 -16.28 23.06
C ARG A 263 -1.31 -16.03 24.31
N ARG A 264 -1.03 -14.77 24.67
CA ARG A 264 -0.33 -14.42 25.93
C ARG A 264 -1.15 -14.74 27.16
N CYS A 265 -2.47 -14.53 27.12
CA CYS A 265 -3.39 -14.80 28.22
C CYS A 265 -3.62 -16.32 28.43
N ILE A 266 -3.73 -17.09 27.33
CA ILE A 266 -3.76 -18.56 27.39
C ILE A 266 -2.45 -19.13 27.96
N LEU A 267 -1.30 -18.55 27.60
CA LEU A 267 -0.01 -18.93 28.17
C LEU A 267 0.11 -18.59 29.67
N SER A 268 -0.40 -17.45 30.14
CA SER A 268 -0.34 -17.07 31.55
C SER A 268 -1.27 -17.91 32.45
N VAL A 269 -2.39 -18.40 31.90
CA VAL A 269 -3.26 -19.36 32.59
C VAL A 269 -2.60 -20.73 32.66
N SER A 270 -1.88 -21.14 31.62
CA SER A 270 -1.18 -22.42 31.55
C SER A 270 0.05 -22.50 32.49
N THR A 271 0.74 -21.39 32.74
CA THR A 271 1.89 -21.33 33.66
C THR A 271 1.51 -21.18 35.13
N SER A 272 0.24 -20.91 35.45
CA SER A 272 -0.23 -20.83 36.85
C SER A 272 -0.76 -22.17 37.40
N ILE A 273 -0.91 -23.21 36.56
CA ILE A 273 -1.57 -24.48 36.95
C ILE A 273 -0.60 -25.60 37.37
N LYS A 274 0.73 -25.40 37.32
CA LYS A 274 1.70 -26.41 37.80
C LYS A 274 2.69 -25.88 38.84
N ARG A 275 2.26 -25.86 40.10
CA ARG A 275 3.08 -26.28 41.24
C ARG A 275 2.25 -27.23 42.13
N PRO A 276 2.72 -28.46 42.41
CA PRO A 276 2.00 -29.40 43.27
C PRO A 276 2.39 -29.17 44.74
N TYR A 277 1.43 -29.26 45.67
CA TYR A 277 1.49 -30.04 46.91
C TYR A 277 0.29 -29.69 47.83
N GLY A 278 -0.55 -30.70 48.10
CA GLY A 278 -1.20 -30.91 49.40
C GLY A 278 -2.54 -30.22 49.72
N ILE A 279 -3.57 -31.07 49.87
CA ILE A 279 -4.60 -31.05 50.94
C ILE A 279 -5.97 -30.39 50.64
N GLN A 280 -6.96 -31.29 50.46
CA GLN A 280 -8.30 -31.38 51.06
C GLN A 280 -9.43 -30.37 50.71
N SER A 281 -10.43 -30.92 50.01
CA SER A 281 -11.88 -30.64 50.00
C SER A 281 -12.41 -29.28 50.47
N THR A 282 -13.19 -28.61 49.63
CA THR A 282 -14.65 -28.45 49.83
C THR A 282 -15.31 -27.68 48.67
N THR A 283 -16.58 -27.99 48.51
CA THR A 283 -17.60 -27.57 47.56
C THR A 283 -17.84 -26.05 47.42
N SER A 284 -18.46 -25.71 46.29
CA SER A 284 -19.25 -24.49 46.00
C SER A 284 -18.51 -23.22 45.59
N SER A 285 -18.50 -22.92 44.28
CA SER A 285 -19.25 -21.77 43.72
C SER A 285 -18.90 -21.54 42.25
N SER A 286 -19.80 -21.98 41.38
CA SER A 286 -19.90 -21.62 39.97
C SER A 286 -20.38 -20.18 39.78
N SER A 287 -19.57 -19.16 40.11
CA SER A 287 -20.05 -17.76 40.01
C SER A 287 -19.01 -16.68 39.66
N ILE A 288 -17.75 -17.00 39.40
CA ILE A 288 -16.72 -15.97 39.13
C ILE A 288 -16.31 -15.91 37.64
N LEU A 289 -16.39 -17.02 36.90
CA LEU A 289 -16.00 -17.08 35.48
C LEU A 289 -17.02 -16.41 34.53
N ASN A 290 -18.31 -16.42 34.85
CA ASN A 290 -19.34 -15.74 34.05
C ASN A 290 -19.37 -14.20 34.26
N ARG A 291 -18.66 -13.65 35.27
CA ARG A 291 -18.52 -12.19 35.44
C ARG A 291 -17.35 -11.59 34.67
N LEU A 292 -16.39 -12.41 34.23
CA LEU A 292 -15.22 -11.96 33.46
C LEU A 292 -15.43 -12.04 31.94
N TRP A 293 -16.38 -12.85 31.47
CA TRP A 293 -16.73 -12.97 30.04
C TRP A 293 -17.85 -12.03 29.56
N GLY A 294 -18.41 -11.20 30.45
CA GLY A 294 -19.49 -10.26 30.12
C GLY A 294 -19.07 -8.79 29.94
N LYS A 295 -17.78 -8.45 30.01
CA LYS A 295 -17.30 -7.05 30.01
C LYS A 295 -16.26 -6.71 28.95
N ALA A 296 -16.13 -7.53 27.91
CA ALA A 296 -15.47 -7.17 26.66
C ALA A 296 -16.51 -6.89 25.55
N SER A 297 -17.62 -6.24 25.89
CA SER A 297 -18.38 -5.49 24.90
C SER A 297 -17.67 -4.15 24.73
N CYS A 298 -17.21 -3.85 23.51
CA CYS A 298 -16.55 -2.60 23.16
C CYS A 298 -17.37 -1.41 23.70
N SER A 299 -16.82 -0.76 24.73
CA SER A 299 -17.31 0.53 25.18
C SER A 299 -17.12 1.54 24.06
N SER A 300 -18.24 1.83 23.39
CA SER A 300 -18.47 3.09 22.70
C SER A 300 -18.19 4.22 23.69
N SER A 301 -17.06 4.90 23.52
CA SER A 301 -16.87 6.22 24.08
C SER A 301 -16.71 7.20 22.93
N ASN A 302 -17.87 7.62 22.42
CA ASN A 302 -18.01 8.92 21.77
C ASN A 302 -17.46 9.98 22.73
N LYS A 303 -16.29 10.55 22.42
CA LYS A 303 -15.97 11.92 22.78
C LYS A 303 -16.02 12.74 21.49
N VAL A 304 -17.25 13.06 21.11
CA VAL A 304 -17.53 14.19 20.23
C VAL A 304 -17.10 15.42 21.01
N TYR A 305 -16.03 16.08 20.56
CA TYR A 305 -15.76 17.44 20.99
C TYR A 305 -16.76 18.32 20.27
N CYS A 306 -17.84 18.70 20.96
CA CYS A 306 -18.68 19.81 20.53
C CYS A 306 -17.84 21.09 20.66
N VAL A 307 -17.21 21.52 19.57
CA VAL A 307 -16.82 22.92 19.43
C VAL A 307 -18.12 23.69 19.25
N GLY A 308 -18.57 24.32 20.33
CA GLY A 308 -19.69 25.24 20.29
C GLY A 308 -19.35 26.40 19.38
N VAL A 309 -19.79 26.35 18.13
CA VAL A 309 -19.93 27.54 17.31
C VAL A 309 -21.10 28.30 17.90
N GLY A 310 -20.78 29.33 18.68
CA GLY A 310 -21.76 30.30 19.15
C GLY A 310 -22.37 30.99 17.93
N VAL A 311 -23.52 30.51 17.48
CA VAL A 311 -24.36 31.24 16.55
C VAL A 311 -24.93 32.41 17.34
N THR A 312 -24.40 33.60 17.11
CA THR A 312 -25.02 34.84 17.57
C THR A 312 -26.42 34.92 16.95
N LYS A 313 -27.44 34.75 17.79
CA LYS A 313 -28.84 35.03 17.43
C LYS A 313 -28.95 36.50 17.04
N TYR A 314 -29.10 36.77 15.74
CA TYR A 314 -29.78 37.99 15.33
C TYR A 314 -31.26 37.81 15.58
N SER A 315 -31.82 38.66 16.43
CA SER A 315 -33.26 38.77 16.65
C SER A 315 -33.90 39.24 15.34
N LEU A 316 -34.74 38.41 14.72
CA LEU A 316 -35.70 38.89 13.72
C LEU A 316 -36.70 39.79 14.44
N SER A 317 -36.57 41.11 14.23
CA SER A 317 -37.67 42.03 14.51
C SER A 317 -38.70 41.85 13.40
N ASN A 318 -39.93 41.49 13.80
CA ASN A 318 -41.11 41.52 12.94
C ASN A 318 -41.22 42.89 12.27
N GLY A 319 -41.29 42.86 10.95
CA GLY A 319 -41.56 43.99 10.08
C GLY A 319 -41.96 43.44 8.73
N ASP A 320 -43.27 43.34 8.51
CA ASP A 320 -43.87 42.99 7.22
C ASP A 320 -43.40 43.95 6.13
N THR A 321 -42.39 43.55 5.36
CA THR A 321 -42.26 43.94 3.97
C THR A 321 -41.35 42.95 3.27
N GLN A 322 -41.93 41.99 2.55
CA GLN A 322 -41.18 41.22 1.54
C GLN A 322 -40.51 42.21 0.59
N PRO A 323 -39.17 42.25 0.48
CA PRO A 323 -38.55 42.93 -0.63
C PRO A 323 -38.88 42.10 -1.86
N ARG A 324 -39.73 42.64 -2.73
CA ARG A 324 -39.96 42.10 -4.08
C ARG A 324 -38.59 41.93 -4.73
N ILE A 325 -38.24 40.68 -4.98
CA ILE A 325 -37.06 40.30 -5.75
C ILE A 325 -37.25 40.89 -7.14
N ALA A 326 -36.63 42.04 -7.39
CA ALA A 326 -36.51 42.59 -8.73
C ALA A 326 -35.51 41.72 -9.47
N GLU A 327 -36.01 40.76 -10.25
CA GLU A 327 -35.20 39.98 -11.18
C GLU A 327 -34.44 40.94 -12.09
N SER A 328 -33.11 40.97 -11.95
CA SER A 328 -32.25 41.75 -12.83
C SER A 328 -32.37 41.20 -14.24
N LYS A 329 -32.87 42.04 -15.15
CA LYS A 329 -32.91 41.83 -16.61
C LYS A 329 -31.52 41.42 -17.13
N GLN A 330 -31.25 40.12 -17.34
CA GLN A 330 -30.06 39.67 -18.07
C GLN A 330 -30.29 38.28 -18.71
N GLN A 331 -30.28 38.26 -20.05
CA GLN A 331 -30.17 37.09 -20.95
C GLN A 331 -31.42 36.20 -21.14
N SER A 332 -32.54 36.82 -21.51
CA SER A 332 -33.89 36.24 -21.53
C SER A 332 -34.33 35.55 -22.83
N SER A 333 -33.45 35.14 -23.76
CA SER A 333 -33.90 34.47 -25.01
C SER A 333 -33.63 32.97 -25.01
N MET A 334 -32.36 32.57 -25.05
CA MET A 334 -31.97 31.16 -25.13
C MET A 334 -32.28 30.36 -23.86
N LEU A 335 -32.06 30.94 -22.68
CA LEU A 335 -32.34 30.27 -21.41
C LEU A 335 -33.85 30.05 -21.21
N GLN A 336 -34.67 31.03 -21.59
CA GLN A 336 -36.13 30.90 -21.48
C GLN A 336 -36.68 29.88 -22.47
N LEU A 337 -36.16 29.83 -23.69
CA LEU A 337 -36.50 28.80 -24.68
C LEU A 337 -36.11 27.40 -24.18
N TYR A 338 -34.92 27.27 -23.60
CA TYR A 338 -34.45 26.02 -23.01
C TYR A 338 -35.31 25.57 -21.82
N ILE A 339 -35.70 26.49 -20.93
CA ILE A 339 -36.61 26.20 -19.81
C ILE A 339 -37.97 25.74 -20.33
N HIS A 340 -38.53 26.43 -21.33
CA HIS A 340 -39.81 26.05 -21.91
C HIS A 340 -39.76 24.66 -22.57
N PHE A 341 -38.67 24.38 -23.29
CA PHE A 341 -38.40 23.07 -23.86
C PHE A 341 -38.30 21.97 -22.79
N LEU A 342 -37.54 22.21 -21.72
CA LEU A 342 -37.35 21.25 -20.63
C LEU A 342 -38.62 21.04 -19.79
N HIS A 343 -39.50 22.04 -19.72
CA HIS A 343 -40.76 21.94 -18.98
C HIS A 343 -41.85 21.18 -19.74
N SER A 344 -41.65 20.88 -21.03
CA SER A 344 -42.57 20.06 -21.84
C SER A 344 -42.73 18.65 -21.22
N PRO A 345 -43.98 18.15 -21.06
CA PRO A 345 -44.24 16.87 -20.39
C PRO A 345 -43.59 15.69 -21.12
N PHE A 346 -43.50 15.76 -22.46
CA PHE A 346 -42.82 14.76 -23.27
C PHE A 346 -41.32 14.71 -22.96
N ILE A 347 -40.67 15.88 -22.88
CA ILE A 347 -39.22 15.96 -22.60
C ILE A 347 -38.92 15.49 -21.18
N LYS A 348 -39.75 15.83 -20.19
CA LYS A 348 -39.61 15.30 -18.82
C LYS A 348 -39.66 13.77 -18.80
N CYS A 349 -40.66 13.19 -19.47
CA CYS A 349 -40.82 11.74 -19.52
C CYS A 349 -39.66 11.06 -20.26
N ALA A 350 -39.21 11.66 -21.38
CA ALA A 350 -38.06 11.18 -22.13
C ALA A 350 -36.76 11.25 -21.30
N THR A 351 -36.50 12.35 -20.60
CA THR A 351 -35.32 12.51 -19.73
C THR A 351 -35.31 11.47 -18.60
N VAL A 352 -36.46 11.25 -17.96
CA VAL A 352 -36.59 10.21 -16.92
C VAL A 352 -36.36 8.82 -17.51
N ALA A 353 -36.94 8.51 -18.67
CA ALA A 353 -36.74 7.23 -19.34
C ALA A 353 -35.26 6.99 -19.71
N VAL A 354 -34.58 8.00 -20.24
CA VAL A 354 -33.14 7.96 -20.54
C VAL A 354 -32.32 7.77 -19.25
N PHE A 355 -32.68 8.43 -18.16
CA PHE A 355 -31.97 8.29 -16.89
C PHE A 355 -32.16 6.88 -16.29
N VAL A 356 -33.37 6.32 -16.36
CA VAL A 356 -33.65 4.94 -15.93
C VAL A 356 -32.90 3.94 -16.81
N ALA A 357 -32.91 4.12 -18.13
CA ALA A 357 -32.14 3.29 -19.05
C ALA A 357 -30.63 3.38 -18.76
N HIS A 358 -30.11 4.58 -18.52
CA HIS A 358 -28.72 4.79 -18.14
C HIS A 358 -28.36 4.06 -16.84
N ILE A 359 -29.18 4.17 -15.80
CA ILE A 359 -28.97 3.44 -14.53
C ILE A 359 -29.01 1.93 -14.76
N ALA A 360 -29.96 1.43 -15.55
CA ALA A 360 -30.08 -0.01 -15.84
C ALA A 360 -28.85 -0.55 -16.58
N VAL A 361 -28.39 0.16 -17.62
CA VAL A 361 -27.20 -0.20 -18.40
C VAL A 361 -25.94 -0.11 -17.53
N SER A 362 -25.76 0.99 -16.77
CA SER A 362 -24.62 1.14 -15.86
C SER A 362 -24.59 0.05 -14.80
N SER A 363 -25.74 -0.31 -14.22
CA SER A 363 -25.84 -1.40 -13.25
C SER A 363 -25.49 -2.75 -13.86
N TYR A 364 -25.95 -3.03 -15.08
CA TYR A 364 -25.57 -4.25 -15.81
C TYR A 364 -24.05 -4.28 -16.09
N LEU A 365 -23.47 -3.17 -16.56
CA LEU A 365 -22.04 -3.07 -16.82
C LEU A 365 -21.21 -3.24 -15.54
N CYS A 366 -21.68 -2.74 -14.39
CA CYS A 366 -21.03 -2.98 -13.10
C CYS A 366 -20.91 -4.48 -12.77
N THR A 367 -21.86 -5.33 -13.20
CA THR A 367 -21.75 -6.80 -13.00
C THR A 367 -20.71 -7.47 -13.89
N LYS A 368 -20.23 -6.78 -14.93
CA LYS A 368 -19.24 -7.28 -15.88
C LYS A 368 -17.82 -6.74 -15.61
N VAL A 369 -17.64 -5.89 -14.61
CA VAL A 369 -16.33 -5.37 -14.23
C VAL A 369 -15.49 -6.50 -13.62
N ASN A 370 -14.33 -6.77 -14.24
CA ASN A 370 -13.36 -7.71 -13.67
C ASN A 370 -12.67 -7.08 -12.46
N THR A 371 -12.44 -7.87 -11.41
CA THR A 371 -11.74 -7.42 -10.19
C THR A 371 -10.23 -7.62 -10.24
N ASP A 372 -9.72 -8.28 -11.29
CA ASP A 372 -8.29 -8.54 -11.42
C ASP A 372 -7.52 -7.25 -11.68
N PHE A 373 -6.36 -7.15 -11.03
CA PHE A 373 -5.47 -6.00 -11.14
C PHE A 373 -4.27 -6.37 -12.00
N ASP A 374 -4.20 -5.77 -13.19
CA ASP A 374 -3.09 -6.01 -14.11
C ASP A 374 -1.87 -5.16 -13.75
N MET A 375 -0.75 -5.83 -13.44
CA MET A 375 0.50 -5.17 -13.06
C MET A 375 1.12 -4.32 -14.19
N GLU A 376 0.74 -4.56 -15.45
CA GLU A 376 1.22 -3.77 -16.59
C GLU A 376 0.68 -2.32 -16.59
N ASN A 377 -0.47 -2.07 -15.95
CA ASN A 377 -1.08 -0.74 -15.91
C ASN A 377 -0.37 0.22 -14.93
N LEU A 378 0.60 -0.27 -14.13
CA LEU A 378 1.37 0.56 -13.22
C LEU A 378 2.58 1.21 -13.87
N TYR A 379 2.94 0.81 -15.09
CA TYR A 379 4.13 1.30 -15.78
C TYR A 379 3.75 1.98 -17.10
N MET A 380 4.69 2.76 -17.65
CA MET A 380 4.56 3.33 -18.99
C MET A 380 4.43 2.21 -20.03
N LYS A 381 3.68 2.42 -21.11
CA LYS A 381 3.46 1.41 -22.18
C LYS A 381 4.78 0.88 -22.76
N ASP A 382 5.79 1.73 -22.87
CA ASP A 382 7.11 1.38 -23.43
C ASP A 382 8.09 0.80 -22.39
N SER A 383 7.63 0.55 -21.15
CA SER A 383 8.50 0.03 -20.11
C SER A 383 8.88 -1.43 -20.37
N PRO A 384 10.16 -1.82 -20.26
CA PRO A 384 10.58 -3.21 -20.38
C PRO A 384 9.98 -4.10 -19.26
N LEU A 385 9.47 -3.50 -18.18
CA LEU A 385 8.78 -4.23 -17.12
C LEU A 385 7.41 -4.76 -17.55
N ASN A 386 6.78 -4.24 -18.61
CA ASN A 386 5.42 -4.66 -19.00
C ASN A 386 5.37 -6.11 -19.47
N ALA A 387 6.23 -6.48 -20.43
CA ALA A 387 6.29 -7.83 -20.98
C ALA A 387 6.54 -8.86 -19.86
N ILE A 388 7.40 -8.49 -18.92
CA ILE A 388 7.85 -9.34 -17.83
C ILE A 388 6.81 -9.45 -16.72
N SER A 389 6.20 -8.33 -16.32
CA SER A 389 5.13 -8.31 -15.31
C SER A 389 3.92 -9.11 -15.78
N ARG A 390 3.61 -9.05 -17.08
CA ARG A 390 2.55 -9.86 -17.68
C ARG A 390 2.83 -11.35 -17.57
N GLN A 391 4.05 -11.79 -17.86
CA GLN A 391 4.41 -13.20 -17.71
C GLN A 391 4.46 -13.64 -16.26
N MET A 392 5.01 -12.80 -15.38
CA MET A 392 5.01 -13.05 -13.94
C MET A 392 3.58 -13.25 -13.42
N GLN A 393 2.63 -12.37 -13.79
CA GLN A 393 1.24 -12.48 -13.36
C GLN A 393 0.53 -13.70 -13.96
N ARG A 394 0.81 -14.06 -15.23
CA ARG A 394 0.14 -15.16 -15.93
C ARG A 394 0.67 -16.55 -15.63
N PHE A 395 1.96 -16.67 -15.31
CA PHE A 395 2.63 -17.97 -15.15
C PHE A 395 3.20 -18.15 -13.75
N VAL A 396 3.98 -17.18 -13.26
CA VAL A 396 4.66 -17.34 -11.97
C VAL A 396 3.65 -17.29 -10.82
N LEU A 397 2.81 -16.24 -10.77
CA LEU A 397 1.85 -16.07 -9.69
C LEU A 397 0.69 -17.08 -9.73
N SER A 398 0.38 -17.64 -10.90
CA SER A 398 -0.66 -18.67 -11.03
C SER A 398 -0.16 -20.06 -10.64
N GLU A 399 1.09 -20.39 -10.96
CA GLU A 399 1.63 -21.74 -10.83
C GLU A 399 2.47 -21.94 -9.57
N ALA A 400 3.27 -20.94 -9.20
CA ALA A 400 4.29 -21.07 -8.15
C ALA A 400 4.36 -19.82 -7.28
N PHE A 401 3.51 -19.78 -6.25
CA PHE A 401 3.57 -18.75 -5.21
C PHE A 401 4.17 -19.32 -3.92
N VAL A 402 5.37 -18.86 -3.56
CA VAL A 402 6.04 -19.29 -2.32
C VAL A 402 5.40 -18.60 -1.11
N VAL A 403 4.80 -19.39 -0.22
CA VAL A 403 4.23 -18.89 1.04
C VAL A 403 5.22 -19.16 2.17
N ASN A 404 5.63 -18.09 2.86
CA ASN A 404 6.48 -18.21 4.04
C ASN A 404 5.61 -18.29 5.30
N PHE A 405 5.65 -19.44 5.98
CA PHE A 405 5.00 -19.64 7.27
C PHE A 405 5.97 -19.32 8.41
N ALA A 406 5.55 -18.46 9.34
CA ALA A 406 6.34 -18.10 10.51
C ALA A 406 5.57 -18.42 11.79
N LEU A 407 6.20 -19.15 12.72
CA LEU A 407 5.61 -19.53 14.00
C LEU A 407 6.05 -18.56 15.09
N HIS A 408 5.11 -17.93 15.79
CA HIS A 408 5.44 -17.03 16.90
C HIS A 408 4.38 -17.00 18.02
N PRO A 409 4.76 -17.26 19.30
CA PRO A 409 6.07 -17.72 19.78
C PRO A 409 6.49 -19.09 19.24
N MET A 410 7.81 -19.27 19.18
CA MET A 410 8.43 -20.53 18.79
C MET A 410 8.17 -21.58 19.89
N PRO A 411 7.63 -22.75 19.54
CA PRO A 411 7.39 -23.80 20.50
C PRO A 411 8.70 -24.48 20.91
N ASN A 412 8.72 -25.16 22.05
CA ASN A 412 9.91 -25.86 22.50
C ASN A 412 10.07 -27.20 21.75
N PHE A 413 10.94 -27.22 20.74
CA PHE A 413 11.22 -28.41 19.93
C PHE A 413 12.06 -29.48 20.65
N ALA A 414 12.48 -29.25 21.91
CA ALA A 414 13.08 -30.30 22.73
C ALA A 414 12.06 -31.39 23.10
N ASP A 415 10.78 -31.04 23.20
CA ASP A 415 9.70 -31.99 23.49
C ASP A 415 9.35 -32.80 22.23
N ALA A 416 9.31 -34.12 22.35
CA ALA A 416 8.92 -35.03 21.26
C ALA A 416 7.46 -34.81 20.84
N PHE A 417 6.55 -34.57 21.79
CA PHE A 417 5.13 -34.38 21.49
C PHE A 417 4.88 -33.12 20.65
N ILE A 418 5.65 -32.07 20.91
CA ILE A 418 5.57 -30.81 20.16
C ILE A 418 6.11 -30.99 18.74
N ARG A 419 7.18 -31.77 18.57
CA ARG A 419 7.73 -32.12 17.26
C ARG A 419 6.72 -32.90 16.43
N ASP A 420 6.15 -33.98 16.98
CA ASP A 420 5.14 -34.79 16.28
C ASP A 420 3.94 -33.95 15.83
N LYS A 421 3.45 -33.07 16.71
CA LYS A 421 2.33 -32.18 16.38
C LYS A 421 2.69 -31.13 15.34
N PHE A 422 3.95 -30.67 15.34
CA PHE A 422 4.44 -29.76 14.33
C PHE A 422 4.58 -30.45 12.98
N ASP A 423 5.09 -31.69 12.96
CA ASP A 423 5.20 -32.49 11.74
C ASP A 423 3.82 -32.83 11.17
N GLN A 424 2.82 -33.10 12.02
CA GLN A 424 1.43 -33.25 11.59
C GLN A 424 0.87 -31.97 10.94
N LEU A 425 1.16 -30.79 11.51
CA LEU A 425 0.76 -29.51 10.91
C LEU A 425 1.41 -29.32 9.52
N ILE A 426 2.67 -29.71 9.38
CA ILE A 426 3.38 -29.64 8.10
C ILE A 426 2.78 -30.62 7.09
N GLU A 427 2.48 -31.85 7.49
CA GLU A 427 1.82 -32.85 6.65
C GLU A 427 0.43 -32.36 6.19
N GLU A 428 -0.35 -31.74 7.08
CA GLU A 428 -1.63 -31.11 6.72
C GLU A 428 -1.46 -29.98 5.70
N LEU A 429 -0.38 -29.20 5.79
CA LEU A 429 -0.07 -28.13 4.82
C LEU A 429 0.39 -28.70 3.47
N GLU A 430 1.19 -29.76 3.48
CA GLU A 430 1.70 -30.44 2.29
C GLU A 430 0.60 -31.17 1.51
N THR A 431 -0.41 -31.69 2.22
CA THR A 431 -1.52 -32.48 1.64
C THR A 431 -2.72 -31.64 1.19
N ILE A 432 -2.64 -30.30 1.26
CA ILE A 432 -3.74 -29.43 0.80
C ILE A 432 -4.01 -29.67 -0.70
N PRO A 433 -5.22 -30.14 -1.07
CA PRO A 433 -5.51 -30.52 -2.44
C PRO A 433 -5.45 -29.30 -3.37
N ARG A 434 -4.83 -29.47 -4.54
CA ARG A 434 -4.62 -28.46 -5.60
C ARG A 434 -3.66 -27.31 -5.30
N TYR A 435 -3.15 -27.20 -4.07
CA TYR A 435 -2.26 -26.09 -3.68
C TYR A 435 -0.93 -26.55 -3.05
N GLY A 436 -0.86 -27.80 -2.57
CA GLY A 436 0.37 -28.39 -2.04
C GLY A 436 1.21 -29.05 -3.13
N MET A 437 2.52 -28.77 -3.13
CA MET A 437 3.52 -29.48 -3.93
C MET A 437 4.06 -30.74 -3.21
N GLY A 438 3.51 -31.07 -2.04
CA GLY A 438 3.99 -32.16 -1.20
C GLY A 438 5.29 -31.84 -0.45
N PRO A 439 5.96 -32.85 0.14
CA PRO A 439 7.14 -32.66 0.97
C PRO A 439 8.32 -32.05 0.21
N ASP A 440 8.48 -32.38 -1.08
CA ASP A 440 9.57 -31.88 -1.93
C ASP A 440 9.51 -30.36 -2.15
N GLY A 441 8.33 -29.75 -2.01
CA GLY A 441 8.13 -28.30 -2.16
C GLY A 441 8.33 -27.50 -0.87
N THR A 442 8.59 -28.15 0.26
CA THR A 442 8.68 -27.49 1.57
C THR A 442 10.11 -27.46 2.11
N VAL A 443 10.61 -26.25 2.35
CA VAL A 443 11.92 -26.05 2.99
C VAL A 443 11.70 -25.85 4.48
N LEU A 444 12.23 -26.77 5.30
CA LEU A 444 12.00 -26.80 6.73
C LEU A 444 13.28 -27.08 7.52
N TRP A 445 13.67 -26.12 8.36
CA TRP A 445 14.92 -26.18 9.14
C TRP A 445 15.02 -27.39 10.09
N THR A 446 13.90 -27.97 10.55
CA THR A 446 13.92 -29.14 11.46
C THR A 446 14.36 -30.41 10.73
N ARG A 447 14.03 -30.56 9.43
CA ARG A 447 14.49 -31.66 8.59
C ARG A 447 16.00 -31.57 8.36
N ASP A 448 16.46 -30.38 7.94
CA ASP A 448 17.90 -30.10 7.76
C ASP A 448 18.71 -30.37 9.04
N PHE A 449 18.18 -29.97 10.19
CA PHE A 449 18.83 -30.21 11.48
C PHE A 449 18.89 -31.70 11.83
N ALA A 450 17.83 -32.45 11.56
CA ALA A 450 17.80 -33.90 11.79
C ALA A 450 18.82 -34.63 10.90
N ASP A 451 18.95 -34.25 9.63
CA ASP A 451 19.90 -34.83 8.69
C ASP A 451 21.36 -34.57 9.11
N VAL A 452 21.65 -33.37 9.61
CA VAL A 452 22.97 -33.05 10.15
C VAL A 452 23.26 -33.83 11.44
N SER A 453 22.26 -34.02 12.30
CA SER A 453 22.43 -34.79 13.55
C SER A 453 22.60 -36.30 13.31
N SER A 454 21.95 -36.83 12.27
CA SER A 454 22.01 -38.26 11.93
C SER A 454 23.35 -38.61 11.26
N SER A 455 23.83 -37.75 10.36
CA SER A 455 25.13 -37.90 9.70
C SER A 455 26.33 -37.75 10.65
N SER A 456 26.22 -36.90 11.68
CA SER A 456 27.25 -36.77 12.72
C SER A 456 27.24 -37.91 13.76
N SER A 457 26.17 -38.71 13.82
CA SER A 457 26.07 -39.89 14.69
C SER A 457 26.77 -41.14 14.12
N CYS A 458 27.18 -41.13 12.85
CA CYS A 458 27.86 -42.25 12.19
C CYS A 458 29.38 -42.31 12.45
N PHE A 459 29.94 -41.34 13.20
CA PHE A 459 31.36 -41.28 13.57
C PHE A 459 31.58 -41.64 15.04
N ILE A 460 30.99 -42.74 15.53
CA ILE A 460 31.39 -43.34 16.81
C ILE A 460 32.17 -44.62 16.52
N ILE A 461 33.51 -44.50 16.55
CA ILE A 461 34.44 -45.63 16.59
C ILE A 461 34.18 -46.40 17.90
N PRO A 462 34.01 -47.73 17.88
CA PRO A 462 33.82 -48.49 19.10
C PRO A 462 35.16 -48.64 19.81
N SER A 463 35.39 -47.89 20.90
CA SER A 463 36.48 -48.21 21.82
C SER A 463 35.99 -49.24 22.85
N SER A 464 36.54 -50.44 22.74
CA SER A 464 36.50 -51.45 23.77
C SER A 464 37.18 -50.97 25.05
N THR A 465 36.73 -51.54 26.17
CA THR A 465 37.37 -51.65 27.50
C THR A 465 37.43 -50.42 28.42
N SER A 466 36.70 -50.58 29.54
CA SER A 466 37.00 -50.17 30.93
C SER A 466 37.78 -48.86 31.15
N ASP A 467 37.11 -47.81 31.64
CA ASP A 467 37.28 -47.40 33.04
C ASP A 467 36.42 -46.19 33.41
N LYS A 468 36.03 -46.17 34.69
CA LYS A 468 35.27 -45.11 35.34
C LYS A 468 36.08 -43.81 35.37
N ASN A 469 35.60 -42.76 34.70
CA ASN A 469 35.60 -41.41 35.26
C ASN A 469 34.68 -40.45 34.51
N ARG A 470 33.78 -39.83 35.27
CA ARG A 470 32.83 -38.78 34.88
C ARG A 470 33.60 -37.46 34.81
N SER A 471 34.12 -37.07 33.65
CA SER A 471 34.46 -35.67 33.30
C SER A 471 35.18 -35.58 31.94
N ALA A 472 34.48 -35.81 30.83
CA ALA A 472 35.00 -35.46 29.50
C ALA A 472 33.86 -35.36 28.46
N CYS A 473 33.01 -34.34 28.59
CA CYS A 473 32.13 -33.87 27.52
C CYS A 473 32.12 -32.34 27.54
N SER A 474 33.31 -31.74 27.39
CA SER A 474 33.43 -30.28 27.21
C SER A 474 34.43 -29.87 26.14
N GLN A 475 34.96 -30.81 25.35
CA GLN A 475 35.97 -30.51 24.32
C GLN A 475 35.77 -31.37 23.07
N SER A 476 34.66 -31.18 22.36
CA SER A 476 34.56 -31.55 20.93
C SER A 476 33.43 -30.86 20.18
N PHE A 477 32.85 -29.76 20.70
CA PHE A 477 31.97 -28.88 19.91
C PHE A 477 32.81 -27.87 19.11
N ASN A 478 33.60 -28.36 18.15
CA ASN A 478 34.31 -27.50 17.20
C ASN A 478 34.34 -28.10 15.78
N CYS A 479 33.28 -28.82 15.40
CA CYS A 479 32.98 -29.10 14.00
C CYS A 479 31.84 -28.17 13.56
N GLY A 480 32.20 -27.10 12.85
CA GLY A 480 31.38 -26.47 11.81
C GLY A 480 29.91 -26.15 12.12
N LEU A 481 29.56 -25.69 13.33
CA LEU A 481 28.23 -25.11 13.54
C LEU A 481 28.16 -23.73 12.85
N PRO A 482 27.25 -23.49 11.90
CA PRO A 482 27.14 -22.18 11.29
C PRO A 482 26.79 -21.12 12.33
N HIS A 483 27.41 -19.94 12.20
CA HIS A 483 27.36 -18.84 13.18
C HIS A 483 25.91 -18.36 13.48
N PHE A 484 24.94 -18.73 12.64
CA PHE A 484 23.51 -18.47 12.79
C PHE A 484 22.80 -19.30 13.87
N LEU A 485 23.30 -20.50 14.21
CA LEU A 485 22.70 -21.37 15.25
C LEU A 485 23.17 -21.04 16.68
N LYS A 486 24.30 -20.34 16.83
CA LYS A 486 24.86 -19.95 18.14
C LYS A 486 23.90 -19.11 19.01
N PRO A 487 23.11 -18.14 18.50
CA PRO A 487 22.17 -17.40 19.32
C PRO A 487 20.88 -18.16 19.68
N PHE A 488 20.57 -19.27 19.02
CA PHE A 488 19.38 -20.10 19.33
C PHE A 488 19.64 -21.18 20.39
N LEU A 489 20.91 -21.48 20.68
CA LEU A 489 21.32 -22.46 21.68
C LEU A 489 21.59 -21.86 23.08
N ASN A 490 21.56 -20.52 23.22
CA ASN A 490 21.81 -19.80 24.48
C ASN A 490 20.57 -19.06 25.03
N LEU A 491 19.39 -19.70 24.95
CA LEU A 491 18.16 -19.25 25.62
C LEU A 491 17.56 -20.36 26.47
#